data_AF-A0A958WAV3-F1
#
_entry.id   AF-A0A958WAV3-F1
#
_cell.length_a   1.000
_cell.length_b   1.000
_cell.length_c   1.000
_cell.angle_alpha   90.00
_cell.angle_beta   90.00
_cell.angle_gamma   90.00
#
_symmetry.space_group_name_H-M   'P 1'
#
loop_
_entity.id
_entity.type
_entity.pdbx_description
1 polymer ?
#
loop_
_entity_poly.entity_id
_entity_poly.type
_entity_poly.pdbx_seq_one_letter_code
_entity_poly.pdbx_strand_id
1 'polypeptide(L)'
;MKKLAIVFGGLVVLIFLSLFSCHKCGPFPNMYKTIGLYWHIAIATYSEDSISWSARWATPNDSIIYNEFSIEIEPIKETYYAQSFDEIKFDFVSSAYACDPALPQTDERIDSMVIVSSKDFNVIHVAGEDLSDLFDIIPVDFVNGLYRERFDLKEYISTNPTVPWRMFLILKEPPDLVSDYEFLVKYYQEGIDSNYFEFLTDKVVIIK
;
A
#
# COMPACT_ATOMS: atom_id res chain seq x y z
N MET A 1 -30.10 40.44 38.53
CA MET A 1 -30.81 39.93 37.34
C MET A 1 -30.21 40.38 36.01
N LYS A 2 -29.97 41.68 35.74
CA LYS A 2 -29.39 42.16 34.47
C LYS A 2 -28.04 41.51 34.06
N LYS A 3 -27.11 41.31 35.01
CA LYS A 3 -25.80 40.68 34.73
C LYS A 3 -25.91 39.20 34.32
N LEU A 4 -26.88 38.47 34.88
CA LEU A 4 -27.13 37.07 34.56
C LEU A 4 -27.69 36.94 33.13
N ALA A 5 -28.58 37.85 32.74
CA ALA A 5 -29.15 37.88 31.39
C ALA A 5 -28.11 38.19 30.30
N ILE A 6 -27.11 39.03 30.59
CA ILE A 6 -26.01 39.34 29.65
C ILE A 6 -25.09 38.12 29.48
N VAL A 7 -24.75 37.44 30.57
CA VAL A 7 -23.95 36.20 30.51
C VAL A 7 -24.71 35.11 29.76
N PHE A 8 -25.99 34.92 30.06
CA PHE A 8 -26.82 33.92 29.39
C PHE A 8 -27.01 34.24 27.90
N GLY A 9 -27.25 35.51 27.56
CA GLY A 9 -27.34 35.96 26.17
C GLY A 9 -26.05 35.76 25.39
N GLY A 10 -24.89 36.07 25.98
CA GLY A 10 -23.59 35.82 25.35
C GLY A 10 -23.32 34.33 25.12
N LEU A 11 -23.71 33.48 26.07
CA LEU A 11 -23.51 32.03 25.99
C LEU A 11 -24.42 31.38 24.94
N VAL A 12 -25.66 31.84 24.80
CA VAL A 12 -26.57 31.42 23.73
C VAL A 12 -26.04 31.83 22.36
N VAL A 13 -25.51 33.05 22.21
CA VAL A 13 -24.92 33.51 20.94
C VAL A 13 -23.70 32.66 20.56
N LEU A 14 -22.83 32.31 21.51
CA LEU A 14 -21.68 31.44 21.26
C LEU A 14 -22.09 30.02 20.83
N ILE A 15 -23.14 29.45 21.43
CA ILE A 15 -23.70 28.14 21.04
C ILE A 15 -24.31 28.19 19.63
N PHE A 16 -25.02 29.27 19.28
CA PHE A 16 -25.55 29.40 17.92
C PHE A 16 -24.43 29.57 16.88
N LEU A 17 -23.37 30.33 17.20
CA LEU A 17 -22.21 30.48 16.31
C LEU A 17 -21.46 29.15 16.11
N SER A 18 -21.40 28.27 17.11
CA SER A 18 -20.79 26.94 16.94
C SER A 18 -21.63 25.97 16.10
N LEU A 19 -22.94 26.20 15.98
CA LEU A 19 -23.81 25.39 15.12
C LEU A 19 -23.70 25.76 13.64
N PHE A 20 -23.28 26.98 13.32
CA PHE A 20 -23.10 27.45 11.93
C PHE A 20 -21.65 27.33 11.41
N SER A 21 -20.69 26.94 12.25
CA SER A 21 -19.28 26.81 11.83
C SER A 21 -18.96 25.51 11.08
N CYS A 22 -19.96 24.67 10.81
CA CYS A 22 -19.77 23.47 10.00
C CYS A 22 -19.83 23.84 8.51
N HIS A 23 -18.76 24.47 8.01
CA HIS A 23 -18.55 24.58 6.58
C HIS A 23 -18.17 23.20 6.02
N LYS A 24 -18.56 22.89 4.78
CA LYS A 24 -18.12 21.65 4.13
C LYS A 24 -16.59 21.63 4.17
N CYS A 25 -16.00 20.66 4.88
CA CYS A 25 -14.58 20.34 4.73
C CYS A 25 -14.34 20.21 3.22
N GLY A 26 -13.45 21.04 2.69
CA GLY A 26 -13.30 21.23 1.25
C GLY A 26 -12.98 19.92 0.53
N PRO A 27 -13.05 19.90 -0.82
CA PRO A 27 -12.39 18.85 -1.55
C PRO A 27 -10.88 19.01 -1.32
N PHE A 28 -10.26 18.10 -0.57
CA PHE A 28 -8.81 17.96 -0.54
C PHE A 28 -8.46 16.71 -1.35
N PRO A 29 -8.39 16.79 -2.69
CA PRO A 29 -7.82 15.71 -3.47
C PRO A 29 -6.36 15.58 -3.05
N ASN A 30 -6.10 14.59 -2.21
CA ASN A 30 -4.77 14.20 -1.78
C ASN A 30 -4.37 13.07 -2.71
N MET A 31 -3.59 13.38 -3.73
CA MET A 31 -3.12 12.37 -4.68
C MET A 31 -1.67 12.04 -4.38
N TYR A 32 -1.24 10.86 -4.77
CA TYR A 32 0.17 10.51 -4.76
C TYR A 32 0.57 9.81 -6.06
N LYS A 33 1.86 9.93 -6.37
CA LYS A 33 2.53 9.17 -7.42
C LYS A 33 3.60 8.29 -6.80
N THR A 34 3.92 7.18 -7.46
CA THR A 34 4.99 6.29 -7.05
C THR A 34 6.32 6.76 -7.63
N ILE A 35 7.29 7.05 -6.77
CA ILE A 35 8.63 7.52 -7.19
C ILE A 35 9.72 6.45 -6.99
N GLY A 36 9.37 5.31 -6.41
CA GLY A 36 10.28 4.20 -6.14
C GLY A 36 9.58 3.07 -5.38
N LEU A 37 10.31 2.00 -5.12
CA LEU A 37 9.84 0.87 -4.33
C LEU A 37 10.79 0.62 -3.15
N TYR A 38 10.22 0.42 -1.99
CA TYR A 38 10.88 -0.19 -0.84
C TYR A 38 10.49 -1.67 -0.78
N TRP A 39 11.43 -2.53 -0.40
CA TRP A 39 11.17 -3.96 -0.37
C TRP A 39 11.92 -4.65 0.76
N HIS A 40 11.36 -5.77 1.23
CA HIS A 40 11.96 -6.68 2.20
C HIS A 40 11.55 -8.12 1.97
N ILE A 41 12.41 -9.05 2.37
CA ILE A 41 11.96 -10.41 2.64
C ILE A 41 11.24 -10.42 3.99
N ALA A 42 10.05 -10.99 4.00
CA ALA A 42 9.24 -11.12 5.19
C ALA A 42 8.79 -12.57 5.39
N ILE A 43 8.60 -12.93 6.65
CA ILE A 43 8.01 -14.21 7.07
C ILE A 43 6.54 -13.92 7.37
N ALA A 44 5.66 -14.30 6.46
CA ALA A 44 4.24 -14.06 6.52
C ALA A 44 3.48 -15.35 6.80
N THR A 45 2.79 -15.42 7.93
CA THR A 45 1.89 -16.54 8.24
C THR A 45 0.47 -16.16 7.82
N TYR A 46 -0.16 -16.96 6.97
CA TYR A 46 -1.56 -16.78 6.58
C TYR A 46 -2.44 -17.84 7.25
N SER A 47 -3.47 -17.39 7.96
CA SER A 47 -4.50 -18.26 8.53
C SER A 47 -5.81 -18.07 7.75
N GLU A 48 -6.17 -19.09 6.96
CA GLU A 48 -7.44 -19.13 6.22
C GLU A 48 -8.64 -19.09 7.18
N ASP A 49 -8.53 -19.74 8.34
CA ASP A 49 -9.61 -19.86 9.33
C ASP A 49 -10.00 -18.52 9.98
N SER A 50 -9.08 -17.55 10.01
CA SER A 50 -9.27 -16.27 10.71
C SER A 50 -9.10 -15.04 9.82
N ILE A 51 -8.82 -15.21 8.53
CA ILE A 51 -8.50 -14.14 7.58
C ILE A 51 -7.53 -13.16 8.26
N SER A 52 -6.44 -13.69 8.80
CA SER A 52 -5.45 -12.93 9.53
C SER A 52 -4.08 -13.32 9.06
N TRP A 53 -3.25 -12.32 8.78
CA TRP A 53 -1.85 -12.52 8.47
C TRP A 53 -0.99 -11.66 9.39
N SER A 54 0.21 -12.14 9.66
CA SER A 54 1.25 -11.37 10.33
C SER A 54 2.54 -11.54 9.56
N ALA A 55 3.25 -10.45 9.32
CA ALA A 55 4.59 -10.50 8.78
C ALA A 55 5.61 -9.93 9.75
N ARG A 56 6.79 -10.53 9.76
CA ARG A 56 8.00 -9.92 10.30
C ARG A 56 9.07 -9.90 9.23
N TRP A 57 9.97 -8.92 9.28
CA TRP A 57 11.13 -8.93 8.39
C TRP A 57 12.03 -10.12 8.70
N ALA A 58 12.52 -10.76 7.64
CA ALA A 58 13.50 -11.83 7.75
C ALA A 58 14.87 -11.25 8.14
N THR A 59 15.66 -12.04 8.86
CA THR A 59 17.06 -11.70 9.14
C THR A 59 18.01 -12.35 8.14
N PRO A 60 19.19 -11.75 7.88
CA PRO A 60 20.21 -12.38 7.06
C PRO A 60 20.55 -13.78 7.61
N ASN A 61 20.50 -14.80 6.74
CA ASN A 61 20.66 -16.23 7.04
C ASN A 61 19.43 -16.98 7.58
N ASP A 62 18.25 -16.36 7.63
CA ASP A 62 17.03 -17.11 7.94
C ASP A 62 16.82 -18.23 6.89
N SER A 63 16.49 -19.42 7.39
CA SER A 63 15.88 -20.47 6.58
C SER A 63 14.37 -20.36 6.77
N ILE A 64 13.64 -20.13 5.69
CA ILE A 64 12.21 -19.81 5.71
C ILE A 64 11.45 -20.95 5.04
N ILE A 65 10.39 -21.44 5.69
CA ILE A 65 9.49 -22.42 5.09
C ILE A 65 8.77 -21.74 3.92
N TYR A 66 8.67 -22.41 2.77
CA TYR A 66 8.19 -21.79 1.53
C TYR A 66 6.83 -21.09 1.68
N ASN A 67 5.90 -21.67 2.45
CA ASN A 67 4.56 -21.12 2.65
C ASN A 67 4.52 -19.95 3.65
N GLU A 68 5.64 -19.65 4.30
CA GLU A 68 5.84 -18.45 5.11
C GLU A 68 6.71 -17.41 4.38
N PHE A 69 7.40 -17.79 3.31
CA PHE A 69 8.23 -16.87 2.55
C PHE A 69 7.36 -15.85 1.83
N SER A 70 7.70 -14.57 2.00
CA SER A 70 7.10 -13.48 1.26
C SER A 70 8.07 -12.37 0.90
N ILE A 71 7.75 -11.65 -0.18
CA ILE A 71 8.41 -10.41 -0.55
C ILE A 71 7.43 -9.27 -0.28
N GLU A 72 7.73 -8.44 0.72
CA GLU A 72 7.00 -7.21 1.00
C GLU A 72 7.49 -6.12 0.03
N ILE A 73 6.55 -5.44 -0.64
CA ILE A 73 6.82 -4.33 -1.54
C ILE A 73 5.94 -3.15 -1.11
N GLU A 74 6.55 -1.99 -0.85
CA GLU A 74 5.87 -0.75 -0.51
C GLU A 74 6.28 0.37 -1.47
N PRO A 75 5.32 0.96 -2.22
CA PRO A 75 5.57 2.14 -3.03
C PRO A 75 6.07 3.32 -2.19
N ILE A 76 7.13 4.00 -2.66
CA ILE A 76 7.57 5.28 -2.13
C ILE A 76 6.68 6.36 -2.76
N LYS A 77 5.95 7.10 -1.92
CA LYS A 77 4.86 7.98 -2.33
C LYS A 77 5.30 9.44 -2.28
N GLU A 78 5.15 10.15 -3.39
CA GLU A 78 5.22 11.62 -3.42
C GLU A 78 3.80 12.16 -3.51
N THR A 79 3.34 12.81 -2.44
CA THR A 79 2.00 13.41 -2.40
C THR A 79 1.99 14.75 -3.14
N TYR A 80 0.93 15.01 -3.88
CA TYR A 80 0.69 16.28 -4.54
C TYR A 80 -0.78 16.65 -4.43
N TYR A 81 -1.02 17.96 -4.38
CA TYR A 81 -2.36 18.52 -4.26
C TYR A 81 -2.71 19.23 -5.56
N ALA A 82 -3.86 18.89 -6.14
CA ALA A 82 -4.49 19.78 -7.09
C ALA A 82 -5.12 20.93 -6.29
N GLN A 83 -4.42 22.05 -6.14
CA GLN A 83 -5.07 23.27 -5.66
C GLN A 83 -6.11 23.69 -6.70
N SER A 84 -7.39 23.46 -6.42
CA SER A 84 -8.42 24.29 -7.04
C SER A 84 -8.21 25.69 -6.48
N PHE A 85 -7.85 26.64 -7.33
CA PHE A 85 -7.85 28.06 -6.98
C PHE A 85 -9.28 28.50 -6.71
N ASP A 86 -9.77 28.23 -5.50
CA ASP A 86 -10.96 28.91 -5.00
C ASP A 86 -10.56 30.31 -4.54
N GLU A 87 -11.40 31.26 -4.94
CA GLU A 87 -11.23 32.72 -4.88
C GLU A 87 -10.64 33.22 -3.55
N ILE A 88 -9.78 34.25 -3.64
CA ILE A 88 -9.18 34.95 -2.50
C ILE A 88 -10.30 35.48 -1.59
N LYS A 89 -10.58 34.80 -0.48
CA LYS A 89 -11.48 35.27 0.57
C LYS A 89 -10.67 35.92 1.69
N PHE A 90 -10.99 37.17 1.99
CA PHE A 90 -10.49 37.88 3.16
C PHE A 90 -11.35 37.51 4.37
N ASP A 91 -10.82 36.67 5.27
CA ASP A 91 -11.44 36.38 6.57
C ASP A 91 -10.58 36.96 7.71
N PHE A 92 -11.21 37.76 8.58
CA PHE A 92 -10.57 38.42 9.73
C PHE A 92 -10.42 37.50 10.96
N VAL A 93 -10.91 36.26 10.87
CA VAL A 93 -10.75 35.22 11.89
C VAL A 93 -10.11 34.03 11.20
N SER A 94 -8.92 33.63 11.65
CA SER A 94 -8.30 32.39 11.18
C SER A 94 -9.23 31.23 11.54
N SER A 95 -9.83 30.63 10.52
CA SER A 95 -10.54 29.36 10.64
C SER A 95 -9.48 28.28 10.90
N ALA A 96 -9.32 27.90 12.17
CA ALA A 96 -8.61 26.67 12.50
C ALA A 96 -9.48 25.49 12.02
N TYR A 97 -9.13 24.93 10.87
CA TYR A 97 -9.81 23.77 10.31
C TYR A 97 -9.38 22.52 11.08
N ALA A 98 -10.33 21.85 11.74
CA ALA A 98 -10.14 20.58 12.42
C ALA A 98 -10.66 19.41 11.55
N CYS A 99 -10.33 19.41 10.25
CA CYS A 99 -10.68 18.29 9.37
C CYS A 99 -9.50 17.31 9.35
N ASP A 100 -9.76 16.02 9.54
CA ASP A 100 -8.77 14.98 9.23
C ASP A 100 -8.56 14.95 7.70
N PRO A 101 -7.31 15.01 7.21
CA PRO A 101 -7.06 14.95 5.78
C PRO A 101 -7.47 13.58 5.23
N ALA A 102 -8.10 13.57 4.05
CA ALA A 102 -8.39 12.33 3.35
C ALA A 102 -7.10 11.54 3.09
N LEU A 103 -7.18 10.21 3.18
CA LEU A 103 -6.06 9.34 2.82
C LEU A 103 -5.68 9.60 1.35
N PRO A 104 -4.38 9.75 1.05
CA PRO A 104 -3.95 9.96 -0.32
C PRO A 104 -4.29 8.78 -1.23
N GLN A 105 -4.71 9.06 -2.45
CA GLN A 105 -5.08 8.08 -3.47
C GLN A 105 -4.17 8.17 -4.68
N THR A 106 -4.12 7.10 -5.49
CA THR A 106 -3.39 7.10 -6.76
C THR A 106 -4.27 6.52 -7.85
N ASP A 107 -4.15 7.07 -9.05
CA ASP A 107 -4.73 6.51 -10.26
C ASP A 107 -3.73 5.61 -11.00
N GLU A 108 -2.49 5.50 -10.51
CA GLU A 108 -1.47 4.62 -11.09
C GLU A 108 -1.90 3.16 -10.94
N ARG A 109 -1.65 2.36 -11.97
CA ARG A 109 -2.07 0.96 -12.05
C ARG A 109 -0.90 0.02 -12.26
N ILE A 110 -1.00 -1.19 -11.70
CA ILE A 110 -0.02 -2.25 -11.94
C ILE A 110 -0.31 -2.83 -13.32
N ASP A 111 0.67 -2.75 -14.21
CA ASP A 111 0.59 -3.33 -15.56
C ASP A 111 1.07 -4.78 -15.54
N SER A 112 2.27 -5.03 -15.00
CA SER A 112 2.85 -6.35 -14.96
C SER A 112 3.94 -6.49 -13.90
N MET A 113 4.18 -7.72 -13.47
CA MET A 113 5.28 -8.06 -12.58
C MET A 113 5.94 -9.35 -13.07
N VAL A 114 7.25 -9.29 -13.29
CA VAL A 114 8.06 -10.43 -13.70
C VAL A 114 9.04 -10.74 -12.58
N ILE A 115 9.06 -11.99 -12.13
CA ILE A 115 9.90 -12.44 -11.01
C ILE A 115 10.82 -13.51 -11.57
N VAL A 116 12.14 -13.34 -11.48
CA VAL A 116 13.09 -14.33 -11.99
C VAL A 116 14.11 -14.69 -10.93
N SER A 117 14.62 -15.92 -10.97
CA SER A 117 15.77 -16.34 -10.17
C SER A 117 16.92 -16.79 -11.05
N SER A 118 18.15 -16.67 -10.55
CA SER A 118 19.36 -17.16 -11.23
C SER A 118 19.56 -18.68 -11.08
N LYS A 119 18.66 -19.36 -10.35
CA LYS A 119 18.66 -20.80 -10.13
C LYS A 119 17.35 -21.41 -10.58
N ASP A 120 17.41 -22.68 -10.96
CA ASP A 120 16.21 -23.48 -11.20
C ASP A 120 15.38 -23.53 -9.91
N PHE A 121 14.11 -23.17 -10.03
CA PHE A 121 13.19 -23.24 -8.89
C PHE A 121 12.63 -24.66 -8.77
N ASN A 122 12.19 -25.23 -9.90
CA ASN A 122 11.78 -26.62 -10.02
C ASN A 122 12.02 -27.13 -11.45
N VAL A 123 11.68 -28.39 -11.72
CA VAL A 123 11.85 -29.01 -13.05
C VAL A 123 11.07 -28.33 -14.19
N ILE A 124 10.05 -27.53 -13.87
CA ILE A 124 9.22 -26.79 -14.84
C ILE A 124 9.78 -25.38 -15.04
N HIS A 125 10.26 -24.75 -13.97
CA HIS A 125 10.73 -23.36 -13.95
C HIS A 125 12.24 -23.30 -13.77
N VAL A 126 12.95 -23.19 -14.89
CA VAL A 126 14.42 -23.16 -14.90
C VAL A 126 14.94 -21.74 -14.67
N ALA A 127 16.23 -21.62 -14.36
CA ALA A 127 16.90 -20.35 -14.09
C ALA A 127 16.62 -19.32 -15.19
N GLY A 128 16.20 -18.12 -14.78
CA GLY A 128 15.91 -16.99 -15.65
C GLY A 128 14.50 -16.96 -16.25
N GLU A 129 13.69 -18.00 -16.05
CA GLU A 129 12.27 -17.97 -16.43
C GLU A 129 11.43 -17.13 -15.47
N ASP A 130 10.28 -16.66 -15.95
CA ASP A 130 9.32 -15.91 -15.16
C ASP A 130 8.58 -16.84 -14.20
N LEU A 131 8.76 -16.60 -12.91
CA LEU A 131 8.21 -17.33 -11.79
C LEU A 131 6.91 -16.69 -11.27
N SER A 132 6.37 -15.65 -11.90
CA SER A 132 5.22 -14.89 -11.38
C SER A 132 3.95 -15.74 -11.15
N ASP A 133 3.79 -16.87 -11.83
CA ASP A 133 2.72 -17.84 -11.56
C ASP A 133 2.92 -18.66 -10.27
N LEU A 134 4.14 -18.72 -9.75
CA LEU A 134 4.44 -19.35 -8.45
C LEU A 134 4.11 -18.45 -7.25
N PHE A 135 3.66 -17.23 -7.50
CA PHE A 135 3.34 -16.26 -6.46
C PHE A 135 1.83 -15.96 -6.38
N ASP A 136 1.35 -15.87 -5.16
CA ASP A 136 0.13 -15.14 -4.80
C ASP A 136 0.48 -13.72 -4.35
N ILE A 137 -0.52 -12.85 -4.31
CA ILE A 137 -0.43 -11.49 -3.80
C ILE A 137 -1.47 -11.22 -2.72
N ILE A 138 -1.06 -10.55 -1.66
CA ILE A 138 -1.94 -9.90 -0.68
C ILE A 138 -1.75 -8.38 -0.82
N PRO A 139 -2.67 -7.67 -1.51
CA PRO A 139 -2.65 -6.22 -1.56
C PRO A 139 -3.18 -5.64 -0.24
N VAL A 140 -2.47 -4.63 0.27
CA VAL A 140 -2.94 -3.79 1.38
C VAL A 140 -3.29 -2.43 0.80
N ASP A 141 -4.59 -2.21 0.62
CA ASP A 141 -5.20 -0.99 0.12
C ASP A 141 -6.41 -0.60 0.99
N PHE A 142 -6.16 0.35 1.90
CA PHE A 142 -7.18 0.86 2.81
C PHE A 142 -8.31 1.63 2.11
N VAL A 143 -8.07 2.13 0.89
CA VAL A 143 -9.06 2.91 0.14
C VAL A 143 -10.09 1.98 -0.49
N ASN A 144 -9.62 0.89 -1.09
CA ASN A 144 -10.47 -0.12 -1.73
C ASN A 144 -10.95 -1.22 -0.76
N GLY A 145 -10.53 -1.16 0.50
CA GLY A 145 -10.91 -2.14 1.52
C GLY A 145 -10.28 -3.51 1.29
N LEU A 146 -9.12 -3.57 0.62
CA LEU A 146 -8.35 -4.79 0.42
C LEU A 146 -7.25 -4.84 1.47
N TYR A 147 -7.23 -5.85 2.32
CA TYR A 147 -6.24 -5.90 3.42
C TYR A 147 -5.89 -7.31 3.87
N ARG A 148 -6.70 -8.31 3.49
CA ARG A 148 -6.52 -9.69 3.95
C ARG A 148 -6.87 -10.73 2.89
N GLU A 149 -7.32 -10.29 1.73
CA GLU A 149 -7.60 -11.13 0.59
C GLU A 149 -6.30 -11.57 -0.07
N ARG A 150 -6.23 -12.85 -0.43
CA ARG A 150 -5.13 -13.47 -1.16
C ARG A 150 -5.62 -13.79 -2.57
N PHE A 151 -4.82 -13.42 -3.58
CA PHE A 151 -5.13 -13.62 -4.98
C PHE A 151 -3.96 -14.28 -5.69
N ASP A 152 -4.23 -15.01 -6.77
CA ASP A 152 -3.19 -15.35 -7.75
C ASP A 152 -2.60 -14.05 -8.32
N LEU A 153 -1.27 -13.94 -8.39
CA LEU A 153 -0.61 -12.71 -8.82
C LEU A 153 -0.99 -12.32 -10.26
N LYS A 154 -1.00 -13.28 -11.19
CA LYS A 154 -1.32 -13.02 -12.60
C LYS A 154 -2.79 -12.66 -12.75
N GLU A 155 -3.68 -13.35 -12.04
CA GLU A 155 -5.11 -13.04 -12.03
C GLU A 155 -5.36 -11.63 -11.48
N TYR A 156 -4.77 -11.28 -10.33
CA TYR A 156 -4.92 -9.97 -9.72
C TYR A 156 -4.48 -8.84 -10.65
N ILE A 157 -3.28 -8.97 -11.24
CA ILE A 157 -2.76 -7.98 -12.19
C ILE A 157 -3.68 -7.86 -13.41
N SER A 158 -4.25 -8.97 -13.90
CA SER A 158 -5.16 -8.96 -15.06
C SER A 158 -6.45 -8.15 -14.82
N THR A 159 -6.81 -7.88 -13.56
CA THR A 159 -7.93 -6.97 -13.22
C THR A 159 -7.60 -5.48 -13.39
N ASN A 160 -6.37 -5.18 -13.81
CA ASN A 160 -5.81 -3.84 -13.94
C ASN A 160 -5.93 -3.01 -12.63
N PRO A 161 -5.37 -3.51 -11.51
CA PRO A 161 -5.58 -2.93 -10.20
C PRO A 161 -4.81 -1.63 -10.02
N THR A 162 -5.32 -0.73 -9.17
CA THR A 162 -4.55 0.42 -8.70
C THR A 162 -3.37 -0.05 -7.84
N VAL A 163 -2.29 0.75 -7.82
CA VAL A 163 -1.14 0.48 -6.97
C VAL A 163 -1.59 0.52 -5.49
N PRO A 164 -1.49 -0.59 -4.74
CA PRO A 164 -1.91 -0.63 -3.34
C PRO A 164 -0.88 0.08 -2.45
N TRP A 165 -1.24 0.32 -1.20
CA TRP A 165 -0.34 0.99 -0.26
C TRP A 165 0.90 0.16 0.05
N ARG A 166 0.75 -1.15 -0.01
CA ARG A 166 1.77 -2.18 0.17
C ARG A 166 1.24 -3.48 -0.42
N MET A 167 2.11 -4.40 -0.78
CA MET A 167 1.75 -5.75 -1.22
C MET A 167 2.73 -6.79 -0.68
N PHE A 168 2.25 -8.02 -0.53
CA PHE A 168 3.07 -9.18 -0.17
C PHE A 168 2.95 -10.22 -1.27
N LEU A 169 4.08 -10.63 -1.83
CA LEU A 169 4.16 -11.74 -2.77
C LEU A 169 4.48 -13.01 -2.00
N ILE A 170 3.66 -14.05 -2.10
CA ILE A 170 3.76 -15.27 -1.29
C ILE A 170 3.96 -16.47 -2.22
N LEU A 171 4.94 -17.32 -1.93
CA LEU A 171 5.14 -18.54 -2.71
C LEU A 171 3.99 -19.54 -2.53
N LYS A 172 3.55 -20.14 -3.64
CA LYS A 172 2.51 -21.19 -3.67
C LYS A 172 3.06 -22.58 -3.39
N GLU A 173 4.29 -22.82 -3.80
CA GLU A 173 4.92 -24.14 -3.74
C GLU A 173 6.42 -24.04 -3.40
N PRO A 174 7.01 -25.10 -2.82
CA PRO A 174 8.42 -25.09 -2.48
C PRO A 174 9.31 -25.32 -3.70
N PRO A 175 10.57 -24.86 -3.66
CA PRO A 175 11.55 -25.25 -4.66
C PRO A 175 11.88 -26.75 -4.56
N ASP A 176 12.33 -27.35 -5.67
CA ASP A 176 12.71 -28.78 -5.69
C ASP A 176 13.92 -29.07 -4.78
N LEU A 177 14.83 -28.10 -4.68
CA LEU A 177 16.06 -28.17 -3.89
C LEU A 177 16.07 -27.08 -2.82
N VAL A 178 16.44 -27.45 -1.59
CA VAL A 178 16.74 -26.48 -0.54
C VAL A 178 18.04 -25.78 -0.87
N SER A 179 17.98 -24.47 -1.14
CA SER A 179 19.13 -23.65 -1.53
C SER A 179 18.91 -22.20 -1.14
N ASP A 180 19.96 -21.37 -1.27
CA ASP A 180 19.83 -19.91 -1.23
C ASP A 180 19.19 -19.40 -2.53
N TYR A 181 18.02 -18.78 -2.44
CA TYR A 181 17.34 -18.13 -3.55
C TYR A 181 17.45 -16.61 -3.43
N GLU A 182 17.50 -15.98 -4.59
CA GLU A 182 17.45 -14.54 -4.79
C GLU A 182 16.49 -14.30 -5.97
N PHE A 183 15.67 -13.26 -5.87
CA PHE A 183 14.66 -12.96 -6.86
C PHE A 183 14.89 -11.55 -7.41
N LEU A 184 15.05 -11.44 -8.72
CA LEU A 184 14.97 -10.17 -9.42
C LEU A 184 13.50 -9.92 -9.74
N VAL A 185 12.93 -8.88 -9.15
CA VAL A 185 11.56 -8.43 -9.38
C VAL A 185 11.60 -7.23 -10.31
N LYS A 186 10.91 -7.35 -11.43
CA LYS A 186 10.68 -6.29 -12.40
C LYS A 186 9.22 -5.89 -12.31
N TYR A 187 8.98 -4.65 -11.94
CA TYR A 187 7.66 -4.10 -11.67
C TYR A 187 7.33 -3.03 -12.70
N TYR A 188 6.24 -3.21 -13.43
CA TYR A 188 5.76 -2.29 -14.45
C TYR A 188 4.42 -1.70 -14.01
N GLN A 189 4.28 -0.39 -14.21
CA GLN A 189 3.05 0.34 -13.88
C GLN A 189 2.71 1.38 -14.93
N GLU A 190 1.44 1.75 -14.99
CA GLU A 190 0.96 2.96 -15.65
C GLU A 190 1.14 4.14 -14.68
N GLY A 191 2.39 4.60 -14.53
CA GLY A 191 2.77 5.66 -13.61
C GLY A 191 2.73 7.07 -14.23
N ILE A 192 2.78 8.10 -13.38
CA ILE A 192 2.84 9.49 -13.84
C ILE A 192 4.23 9.82 -14.41
N ASP A 193 5.28 9.52 -13.64
CA ASP A 193 6.68 9.82 -14.01
C ASP A 193 7.50 8.57 -14.32
N SER A 194 7.15 7.44 -13.70
CA SER A 194 7.92 6.20 -13.76
C SER A 194 6.99 5.03 -14.04
N ASN A 195 7.31 4.27 -15.09
CA ASN A 195 6.54 3.08 -15.50
C ASN A 195 7.27 1.76 -15.19
N TYR A 196 8.45 1.84 -14.56
CA TYR A 196 9.31 0.69 -14.33
C TYR A 196 10.14 0.88 -13.07
N PHE A 197 10.18 -0.16 -12.25
CA PHE A 197 11.09 -0.32 -11.13
C PHE A 197 11.66 -1.73 -11.15
N GLU A 198 12.90 -1.89 -10.69
CA GLU A 198 13.49 -3.20 -10.47
C GLU A 198 14.23 -3.25 -9.15
N PHE A 199 14.25 -4.43 -8.54
CA PHE A 199 15.08 -4.71 -7.40
C PHE A 199 15.43 -6.20 -7.33
N LEU A 200 16.57 -6.47 -6.70
CA LEU A 200 17.04 -7.81 -6.40
C LEU A 200 16.86 -8.04 -4.91
N THR A 201 16.15 -9.09 -4.51
CA THR A 201 15.97 -9.41 -3.09
C THR A 201 17.30 -9.76 -2.43
N ASP A 202 17.33 -9.80 -1.10
CA ASP A 202 18.42 -10.48 -0.40
C ASP A 202 18.39 -11.99 -0.68
N LYS A 203 19.49 -12.67 -0.38
CA LYS A 203 19.54 -14.14 -0.42
C LYS A 203 18.86 -14.76 0.78
N VAL A 204 18.06 -15.79 0.55
CA VAL A 204 17.34 -16.52 1.60
C VAL A 204 17.35 -18.01 1.34
N VAL A 205 17.48 -18.83 2.38
CA VAL A 205 17.34 -20.28 2.24
C VAL A 205 15.86 -20.63 2.32
N ILE A 206 15.30 -21.22 1.26
CA ILE A 206 13.90 -21.66 1.25
C ILE A 206 13.85 -23.16 1.51
N ILE A 207 13.09 -23.55 2.53
CA ILE A 207 12.89 -24.95 2.95
C ILE A 207 11.46 -25.41 2.65
N LYS A 208 11.31 -26.73 2.44
CA LYS A 208 10.02 -27.37 2.15
C LYS A 208 9.12 -27.44 3.38
#